data_AF-A0A2D4F4X0-F1
#
_entry.id   AF-A0A2D4F4X0-F1
#
_cell.length_a   1.000
_cell.length_b   1.000
_cell.length_c   1.000
_cell.angle_alpha   90.00
_cell.angle_beta   90.00
_cell.angle_gamma   90.00
#
_symmetry.space_group_name_H-M   'P 1'
#
loop_
_entity.id
_entity.type
_entity.pdbx_description
1 polymer ?
#
loop_
_entity_poly.entity_id
_entity_poly.type
_entity_poly.pdbx_seq_one_letter_code
_entity_poly.pdbx_strand_id
1 'polypeptide(L)'
;KGRHLCFQLLNPSGTAVTTLSYIQRSNQLVVGFSDGYLSLWNMKSLKKEYHFQLEGGKVPVYAVTFQEPENDPRNCCYLWAAQSTQESEGDILSLHLLQLACSGRRGLVSGQIMYEGLEY
;
A
#
# COMPACT_ATOMS: atom_id res chain seq x y z
N LYS A 1 -15.12 -29.98 -14.95
CA LYS A 1 -15.11 -28.50 -14.82
C LYS A 1 -14.56 -28.16 -13.44
N GLY A 2 -13.29 -27.74 -13.34
CA GLY A 2 -12.66 -27.42 -12.05
C GLY A 2 -13.12 -26.06 -11.55
N ARG A 3 -13.40 -25.94 -10.25
CA ARG A 3 -13.59 -24.64 -9.59
C ARG A 3 -12.22 -24.20 -9.05
N HIS A 4 -11.93 -22.90 -9.14
CA HIS A 4 -10.75 -22.31 -8.50
C HIS A 4 -11.10 -21.91 -7.06
N LEU A 5 -10.18 -22.15 -6.13
CA LEU A 5 -10.29 -21.61 -4.76
C LEU A 5 -10.09 -20.10 -4.81
N CYS A 6 -10.95 -19.38 -4.08
CA CYS A 6 -10.89 -17.92 -3.97
C CYS A 6 -11.05 -17.53 -2.50
N PHE A 7 -10.17 -16.65 -2.02
CA PHE A 7 -10.26 -16.06 -0.69
C PHE A 7 -10.74 -14.62 -0.82
N GLN A 8 -11.87 -14.31 -0.19
CA GLN A 8 -12.36 -12.94 -0.09
C GLN A 8 -11.96 -12.39 1.28
N LEU A 9 -11.07 -11.39 1.30
CA LEU A 9 -10.71 -10.70 2.53
C LEU A 9 -11.91 -9.89 3.03
N LEU A 10 -12.18 -9.93 4.33
CA LEU A 10 -13.25 -9.14 4.95
C LEU A 10 -12.92 -7.65 4.84
N ASN A 11 -13.63 -6.93 3.97
CA ASN A 11 -13.56 -5.49 3.89
C ASN A 11 -14.98 -4.89 4.01
N PRO A 12 -15.23 -4.00 4.97
CA PRO A 12 -16.58 -3.48 5.24
C PRO A 12 -17.06 -2.41 4.25
N SER A 13 -16.20 -1.86 3.39
CA SER A 13 -16.59 -0.74 2.52
C SER A 13 -17.07 -1.20 1.14
N GLY A 14 -18.20 -0.65 0.70
CA GLY A 14 -18.67 -0.71 -0.70
C GLY A 14 -17.93 0.28 -1.62
N THR A 15 -16.83 0.88 -1.13
CA THR A 15 -16.00 1.83 -1.87
C THR A 15 -15.24 1.09 -2.98
N ALA A 16 -15.20 1.67 -4.18
CA ALA A 16 -14.43 1.13 -5.28
C ALA A 16 -12.92 1.15 -4.99
N VAL A 17 -12.25 0.05 -5.34
CA VAL A 17 -10.78 -0.02 -5.35
C VAL A 17 -10.29 0.56 -6.67
N THR A 18 -9.41 1.55 -6.59
CA THR A 18 -8.87 2.28 -7.75
C THR A 18 -7.39 1.97 -7.98
N THR A 19 -6.68 1.49 -6.96
CA THR A 19 -5.28 1.05 -7.09
C THR A 19 -5.05 -0.24 -6.33
N LEU A 20 -4.28 -1.16 -6.92
CA LEU A 20 -3.82 -2.38 -6.27
C LEU A 20 -2.33 -2.59 -6.60
N SER A 21 -1.48 -2.73 -5.58
CA SER A 21 -0.05 -2.96 -5.79
C SER A 21 0.52 -3.88 -4.71
N TYR A 22 1.23 -4.93 -5.12
CA TYR A 22 1.92 -5.81 -4.20
C TYR A 22 3.38 -5.36 -4.04
N ILE A 23 3.76 -5.02 -2.81
CA ILE A 23 5.11 -4.61 -2.44
C ILE A 23 5.86 -5.83 -1.91
N GLN A 24 6.65 -6.45 -2.78
CA GLN A 24 7.45 -7.63 -2.43
C GLN A 24 8.42 -7.36 -1.27
N ARG A 25 8.95 -6.14 -1.17
CA ARG A 25 9.93 -5.75 -0.14
C ARG A 25 9.36 -5.73 1.27
N SER A 26 8.06 -5.55 1.47
CA SER A 26 7.42 -5.57 2.79
C SER A 26 6.36 -6.68 2.91
N ASN A 27 6.17 -7.49 1.86
CA ASN A 27 5.11 -8.49 1.77
C ASN A 27 3.71 -7.89 2.04
N GLN A 28 3.49 -6.68 1.53
CA GLN A 28 2.25 -5.94 1.70
C GLN A 28 1.48 -5.79 0.39
N LEU A 29 0.17 -5.92 0.47
CA LEU A 29 -0.74 -5.53 -0.59
C LEU A 29 -1.29 -4.13 -0.26
N VAL A 30 -0.96 -3.16 -1.09
CA VAL A 30 -1.48 -1.80 -1.05
C VAL A 30 -2.79 -1.76 -1.81
N VAL A 31 -3.83 -1.27 -1.16
CA VAL A 31 -5.16 -1.08 -1.75
C VAL A 31 -5.53 0.39 -1.63
N GLY A 32 -5.62 1.08 -2.77
CA GLY A 32 -6.08 2.47 -2.86
C GLY A 32 -7.55 2.52 -3.27
N PHE A 33 -8.29 3.46 -2.69
CA PHE A 33 -9.74 3.56 -2.84
C PHE A 33 -10.16 4.88 -3.50
N SER A 34 -11.36 4.88 -4.07
CA SER A 34 -11.95 6.05 -4.73
C SER A 34 -12.28 7.21 -3.77
N ASP A 35 -12.37 6.95 -2.46
CA ASP A 35 -12.60 7.95 -1.41
C ASP A 35 -11.30 8.48 -0.77
N GLY A 36 -10.15 8.19 -1.37
CA GLY A 36 -8.83 8.64 -0.94
C GLY A 36 -8.23 7.87 0.23
N TYR A 37 -8.88 6.80 0.67
CA TYR A 37 -8.27 5.88 1.62
C TYR A 37 -7.21 5.01 0.95
N LEU A 38 -6.20 4.65 1.74
CA LEU A 38 -5.17 3.68 1.41
C LEU A 38 -5.11 2.64 2.53
N SER A 39 -5.03 1.36 2.16
CA SER A 39 -4.84 0.26 3.11
C SER A 39 -3.58 -0.51 2.80
N LEU A 40 -2.89 -0.93 3.86
CA LEU A 40 -1.75 -1.84 3.80
C LEU A 40 -2.15 -3.17 4.42
N TRP A 41 -2.10 -4.24 3.64
CA TRP A 41 -2.42 -5.59 4.07
C TRP A 41 -1.19 -6.46 4.12
N ASN A 42 -0.93 -7.10 5.26
CA ASN A 42 0.14 -8.07 5.38
C ASN A 42 -0.30 -9.41 4.78
N MET A 43 0.40 -9.85 3.74
CA MET A 43 0.01 -11.07 3.02
C MET A 43 0.39 -12.36 3.73
N LYS A 44 1.24 -12.30 4.76
CA LYS A 44 1.57 -13.46 5.62
C LYS A 44 0.49 -13.69 6.67
N SER A 45 -0.01 -12.62 7.30
CA SER A 45 -1.03 -12.72 8.35
C SER A 45 -2.47 -12.55 7.84
N LEU A 46 -2.64 -12.07 6.60
CA LEU A 46 -3.90 -11.68 5.97
C LEU A 46 -4.66 -10.62 6.79
N LYS A 47 -3.93 -9.76 7.49
CA LYS A 47 -4.48 -8.66 8.29
C LYS A 47 -4.22 -7.32 7.63
N LYS A 48 -5.20 -6.42 7.76
CA LYS A 48 -5.06 -5.01 7.44
C LYS A 48 -4.23 -4.36 8.56
N GLU A 49 -3.01 -3.95 8.25
CA GLU A 49 -2.10 -3.28 9.19
C GLU A 49 -2.45 -1.79 9.30
N TYR A 50 -2.76 -1.14 8.17
CA TYR A 50 -3.12 0.28 8.13
C TYR A 50 -4.32 0.53 7.25
N HIS A 51 -5.08 1.57 7.62
CA HIS A 51 -6.20 2.11 6.86
C HIS A 51 -6.37 3.58 7.21
N PHE A 52 -6.04 4.47 6.29
CA PHE A 52 -6.09 5.91 6.54
C PHE A 52 -6.40 6.67 5.25
N GLN A 53 -6.94 7.88 5.41
CA GLN A 53 -7.19 8.79 4.29
C GLN A 53 -5.94 9.63 4.04
N LEU A 54 -5.54 9.77 2.78
CA LEU A 54 -4.45 10.66 2.38
C LEU A 54 -4.85 12.13 2.56
N GLU A 55 -3.86 13.01 2.67
CA GLU A 55 -4.09 14.43 2.97
C GLU A 55 -4.88 15.17 1.88
N GLY A 56 -4.90 14.65 0.64
CA GLY A 56 -5.73 15.20 -0.43
C GLY A 56 -7.24 14.92 -0.26
N GLY A 57 -7.64 14.24 0.82
CA GLY A 57 -9.04 14.03 1.18
C GLY A 57 -9.72 13.00 0.27
N LYS A 58 -10.99 13.27 -0.08
CA LYS A 58 -11.84 12.36 -0.86
C LYS A 58 -11.53 12.40 -2.36
N VAL A 59 -10.28 12.15 -2.71
CA VAL A 59 -9.79 12.08 -4.10
C VAL A 59 -9.27 10.66 -4.36
N PRO A 60 -9.63 10.01 -5.48
CA PRO A 60 -9.20 8.64 -5.76
C PRO A 60 -7.68 8.45 -5.69
N VAL A 61 -7.25 7.38 -5.03
CA VAL A 61 -5.84 6.95 -5.10
C VAL A 61 -5.64 6.25 -6.44
N TYR A 62 -4.82 6.84 -7.32
CA TYR A 62 -4.69 6.42 -8.71
C TYR A 62 -3.42 5.58 -8.98
N ALA A 63 -2.34 5.85 -8.26
CA ALA A 63 -1.11 5.08 -8.40
C ALA A 63 -0.33 5.05 -7.09
N VAL A 64 0.49 4.01 -6.93
CA VAL A 64 1.46 3.92 -5.84
C VAL A 64 2.79 3.41 -6.36
N THR A 65 3.90 3.86 -5.77
CA THR A 65 5.23 3.31 -6.06
C THR A 65 6.09 3.25 -4.80
N PHE A 66 6.86 2.17 -4.68
CA PHE A 66 7.71 1.90 -3.52
C PHE A 66 9.13 2.43 -3.76
N GLN A 67 9.74 2.98 -2.72
CA GLN A 67 11.10 3.50 -2.76
C GLN A 67 11.87 3.02 -1.52
N GLU A 68 13.04 2.42 -1.77
CA GLU A 68 13.98 1.97 -0.75
C GLU A 68 15.11 3.01 -0.63
N PRO A 69 15.40 3.55 0.57
CA PRO A 69 16.57 4.40 0.76
C PRO A 69 17.85 3.57 0.78
N GLU A 70 18.95 4.13 0.28
CA GLU A 70 20.27 3.49 0.33
C GLU A 70 20.73 3.26 1.77
N ASN A 71 20.57 4.27 2.62
CA ASN A 71 20.98 4.22 4.02
C ASN A 71 19.94 4.92 4.90
N ASP A 72 19.13 4.12 5.62
CA ASP A 72 18.20 4.61 6.64
C ASP A 72 18.43 3.86 7.96
N PRO A 73 18.84 4.56 9.04
CA PRO A 73 19.21 3.94 10.31
C PRO A 73 18.01 3.39 11.10
N ARG A 74 16.77 3.63 10.64
CA ARG A 74 15.53 3.32 11.35
C ARG A 74 14.68 2.29 10.61
N ASN A 75 15.28 1.56 9.66
CA ASN A 75 14.57 0.57 8.84
C ASN A 75 13.32 1.15 8.14
N CYS A 76 13.40 2.41 7.71
CA CYS A 76 12.32 3.02 6.95
C CYS A 76 12.40 2.66 5.47
N CYS A 77 11.23 2.57 4.86
CA CYS A 77 11.03 2.60 3.42
C CYS A 77 9.93 3.60 3.08
N TYR A 78 9.71 3.86 1.80
CA TYR A 78 8.79 4.89 1.36
C TYR A 78 7.78 4.36 0.36
N LEU A 79 6.57 4.90 0.42
CA LEU A 79 5.51 4.66 -0.54
C LEU A 79 4.97 5.99 -1.03
N TRP A 80 5.17 6.26 -2.31
CA TRP A 80 4.45 7.33 -3.00
C TRP A 80 3.02 6.89 -3.26
N ALA A 81 2.07 7.77 -3.00
CA ALA A 81 0.67 7.62 -3.42
C ALA A 81 0.24 8.86 -4.20
N ALA A 82 -0.23 8.65 -5.42
CA ALA A 82 -0.80 9.69 -6.27
C ALA A 82 -2.32 9.69 -6.11
N GLN A 83 -2.90 10.85 -5.83
CA GLN A 83 -4.34 11.07 -5.89
C GLN A 83 -4.68 11.89 -7.14
N SER A 84 -5.72 11.49 -7.87
CA SER A 84 -6.15 12.24 -9.05
C SER A 84 -7.64 12.10 -9.37
N THR A 85 -8.22 13.16 -9.94
CA THR A 85 -9.57 13.18 -10.56
C THR A 85 -9.50 13.00 -12.09
N GLN A 86 -8.40 12.47 -12.65
CA GLN A 86 -8.21 12.36 -14.10
C GLN A 86 -9.29 11.59 -14.87
N GLU A 87 -10.02 10.68 -14.22
CA GLU A 87 -11.14 9.94 -14.84
C GLU A 87 -12.49 10.67 -14.72
N SER A 88 -12.53 11.81 -14.02
CA SER A 88 -13.70 12.67 -13.86
C SER A 88 -13.41 14.10 -14.33
N GLU A 89 -13.17 15.04 -13.39
CA GLU A 89 -12.98 16.47 -13.66
C GLU A 89 -11.56 16.80 -14.16
N GLY A 90 -10.57 15.98 -13.80
CA GLY A 90 -9.18 16.10 -14.24
C GLY A 90 -8.39 17.30 -13.71
N ASP A 91 -8.91 17.99 -12.70
CA ASP A 91 -8.36 19.21 -12.12
C ASP A 91 -7.43 18.97 -10.91
N ILE A 92 -7.50 17.79 -10.28
CA ILE A 92 -6.72 17.46 -9.09
C ILE A 92 -5.66 16.42 -9.44
N LEU A 93 -4.42 16.73 -9.07
CA LEU A 93 -3.30 15.80 -8.96
C LEU A 93 -2.47 16.17 -7.72
N SER A 94 -2.26 15.21 -6.82
CA SER A 94 -1.37 15.37 -5.67
C SER A 94 -0.53 14.12 -5.43
N LEU A 95 0.68 14.32 -4.91
CA LEU A 95 1.62 13.25 -4.56
C LEU A 95 1.88 13.27 -3.06
N HIS A 96 1.71 12.12 -2.42
CA HIS A 96 1.89 11.92 -0.99
C HIS A 96 3.04 10.95 -0.78
N LEU A 97 4.07 11.36 -0.03
CA LEU A 97 5.18 10.49 0.34
C LEU A 97 4.94 9.95 1.75
N LEU A 98 4.65 8.65 1.84
CA LEU A 98 4.46 7.96 3.10
C LEU A 98 5.78 7.34 3.54
N GLN A 99 6.21 7.66 4.75
CA GLN A 99 7.31 6.97 5.40
C GLN A 99 6.74 5.76 6.16
N LEU A 100 7.31 4.58 5.92
CA LEU A 100 6.91 3.32 6.54
C LEU A 100 8.04 2.85 7.45
N ALA A 101 7.89 3.01 8.75
CA ALA A 101 8.87 2.58 9.74
C ALA A 101 8.65 1.10 10.10
N CYS A 102 9.69 0.28 10.00
CA CYS A 102 9.60 -1.15 10.29
C CYS A 102 10.51 -1.55 11.44
N SER A 103 10.03 -2.45 12.30
CA SER A 103 10.80 -2.99 13.43
C SER A 103 12.11 -3.65 13.00
N GLY A 104 12.17 -4.22 11.78
CA GLY A 104 13.34 -4.94 11.33
C GLY A 104 13.40 -5.21 9.83
N ARG A 105 14.56 -5.78 9.44
CA ARG A 105 14.85 -6.25 8.10
C ARG A 105 15.32 -7.71 8.18
N ARG A 106 14.73 -8.58 7.35
CA ARG A 106 15.11 -9.98 7.23
C ARG A 106 15.78 -10.21 5.87
N GLY A 107 16.96 -10.82 5.89
CA GLY A 107 17.62 -11.31 4.68
C GLY A 107 16.87 -12.52 4.10
N LEU A 108 16.63 -12.50 2.80
CA LEU A 108 16.06 -13.62 2.05
C LEU A 108 17.19 -14.45 1.44
N VAL A 109 16.93 -15.74 1.18
CA VAL A 109 17.87 -16.66 0.53
C VAL A 109 18.28 -16.15 -0.88
N SER A 110 17.44 -15.33 -1.50
CA SER A 110 17.72 -14.66 -2.78
C SER A 110 18.72 -13.50 -2.69
N GLY A 111 19.24 -13.18 -1.50
CA GLY A 111 20.08 -12.01 -1.26
C GLY A 111 19.31 -10.69 -1.15
N GLN A 112 17.98 -10.73 -1.29
CA GLN A 112 17.10 -9.58 -1.12
C GLN A 112 16.80 -9.33 0.36
N ILE A 113 16.46 -8.09 0.70
CA ILE A 113 15.98 -7.71 2.03
C ILE A 113 14.44 -7.64 2.01
N MET A 114 13.83 -8.06 3.12
CA MET A 114 12.41 -7.90 3.40
C MET A 114 12.21 -7.10 4.68
N TYR A 115 11.41 -6.05 4.63
CA TYR A 115 10.97 -5.26 5.78
C TYR A 115 9.90 -6.02 6.57
N GLU A 116 9.98 -5.97 7.91
CA GLU A 116 9.06 -6.69 8.80
C GLU A 116 8.61 -5.84 9.98
N GLY A 117 7.38 -6.09 10.42
CA GLY A 117 6.73 -5.43 11.55
C GLY A 117 6.58 -3.93 11.33
N LEU A 118 5.68 -3.55 10.42
CA LEU A 118 5.35 -2.14 10.19
C LEU A 118 4.82 -1.51 11.49
N GLU A 119 5.38 -0.36 11.88
CA GLU A 119 5.13 0.32 13.16
C GLU A 119 4.29 1.59 13.01
N TYR A 120 4.56 2.41 11.99
CA TYR A 120 3.77 3.59 11.60
C TYR A 120 4.16 4.11 10.21
#